data_AF-A0A925QAP1-F1
#
_entry.id   AF-A0A925QAP1-F1
#
_cell.length_a   1.000
_cell.length_b   1.000
_cell.length_c   1.000
_cell.angle_alpha   90.00
_cell.angle_beta   90.00
_cell.angle_gamma   90.00
#
_symmetry.space_group_name_H-M   'P 1'
#
loop_
_entity.id
_entity.type
_entity.pdbx_description
1 polymer ?
#
loop_
_entity_poly.entity_id
_entity_poly.type
_entity_poly.pdbx_seq_one_letter_code
_entity_poly.pdbx_strand_id
1 'polypeptide(L)'
;MNKIKTPTTTRIFLMVGLAMATFVVLATVYAQSGNTVQGCFDNKTGALRKVNAASDCGVKETPISWSITGPQGLQGIQGVPGPQGPSGPGALRVVDSLNKEVGRYENRAAILYVASINRWLSLVVSQNGFSQSGLSFYYQSTDCSGPAQPAVDHGNDVSNLVSFAFLDNDLVYYSTGSAQLFSWNSQKSPEGACFSNVNSGNVTPFATFPVSDLGVTPPFHLAQ
;
A
#
# COMPACT_ATOMS: atom_id res chain seq x y z
N MET A 1 -45.47 -56.28 5.25
CA MET A 1 -46.69 -56.41 6.07
C MET A 1 -46.36 -57.27 7.30
N ASN A 2 -47.00 -56.99 8.45
CA ASN A 2 -47.47 -57.91 9.49
C ASN A 2 -46.84 -59.33 9.61
N LYS A 3 -46.57 -59.91 10.79
CA LYS A 3 -46.81 -59.58 12.23
C LYS A 3 -46.36 -60.83 13.05
N ILE A 4 -46.33 -60.76 14.40
CA ILE A 4 -46.72 -61.89 15.32
C ILE A 4 -45.76 -63.12 15.39
N LYS A 5 -45.49 -63.82 16.50
CA LYS A 5 -45.89 -63.77 17.94
C LYS A 5 -44.83 -64.49 18.82
N THR A 6 -44.88 -64.24 20.14
CA THR A 6 -44.23 -65.02 21.23
C THR A 6 -44.74 -66.47 21.34
N PRO A 7 -43.96 -67.37 21.96
CA PRO A 7 -44.30 -67.88 23.31
C PRO A 7 -43.05 -68.18 24.20
N THR A 8 -43.06 -68.65 25.45
CA THR A 8 -43.94 -68.66 26.65
C THR A 8 -43.40 -69.76 27.60
N THR A 9 -42.68 -69.39 28.67
CA THR A 9 -42.77 -69.95 30.04
C THR A 9 -42.20 -71.36 30.41
N THR A 10 -42.00 -71.53 31.73
CA THR A 10 -41.89 -72.76 32.58
C THR A 10 -40.47 -73.35 32.73
N ARG A 11 -39.97 -73.73 33.94
CA ARG A 11 -40.63 -74.20 35.19
C ARG A 11 -39.99 -73.70 36.51
N ILE A 12 -40.78 -73.80 37.58
CA ILE A 12 -40.48 -73.52 39.01
C ILE A 12 -40.34 -74.86 39.78
N PHE A 13 -39.59 -74.85 40.90
CA PHE A 13 -39.79 -75.53 42.22
C PHE A 13 -38.38 -75.82 42.83
N LEU A 14 -37.84 -75.17 43.88
CA LEU A 14 -38.27 -74.80 45.26
C LEU A 14 -37.62 -75.73 46.31
N MET A 15 -36.65 -75.22 47.09
CA MET A 15 -36.37 -75.60 48.51
C MET A 15 -35.49 -74.56 49.23
N VAL A 16 -36.12 -73.81 50.14
CA VAL A 16 -35.69 -73.32 51.48
C VAL A 16 -34.19 -73.29 51.84
N GLY A 17 -33.65 -72.15 52.35
CA GLY A 17 -32.38 -72.24 53.10
C GLY A 17 -31.53 -71.02 53.54
N LEU A 18 -32.09 -69.85 53.89
CA LEU A 18 -31.45 -68.84 54.78
C LEU A 18 -30.18 -68.06 54.29
N ALA A 19 -30.02 -66.82 54.82
CA ALA A 19 -28.86 -65.91 54.75
C ALA A 19 -28.51 -65.24 53.39
N MET A 20 -29.03 -64.02 53.17
CA MET A 20 -28.41 -63.07 52.23
C MET A 20 -27.14 -62.47 52.84
N ALA A 21 -26.04 -62.50 52.09
CA ALA A 21 -24.86 -61.65 52.31
C ALA A 21 -24.50 -60.98 50.98
N THR A 22 -24.77 -59.69 50.86
CA THR A 22 -24.45 -58.87 49.68
C THR A 22 -22.96 -58.56 49.63
N PHE A 23 -22.21 -59.18 48.71
CA PHE A 23 -20.88 -58.72 48.33
C PHE A 23 -20.97 -57.72 47.16
N VAL A 24 -21.12 -56.44 47.49
CA VAL A 24 -20.87 -55.36 46.54
C VAL A 24 -19.36 -55.23 46.37
N VAL A 25 -18.81 -55.76 45.27
CA VAL A 25 -17.41 -55.52 44.92
C VAL A 25 -17.28 -54.08 44.44
N LEU A 26 -16.95 -53.18 45.37
CA LEU A 26 -16.50 -51.83 45.10
C LEU A 26 -15.13 -51.89 44.40
N ALA A 27 -15.14 -52.08 43.08
CA ALA A 27 -13.98 -51.79 42.26
C ALA A 27 -13.76 -50.27 42.26
N THR A 28 -12.92 -49.79 43.18
CA THR A 28 -12.46 -48.40 43.20
C THR A 28 -11.57 -48.15 41.99
N VAL A 29 -12.18 -47.70 40.89
CA VAL A 29 -11.46 -47.21 39.72
C VAL A 29 -10.85 -45.86 40.08
N TYR A 30 -9.65 -45.88 40.65
CA TYR A 30 -8.86 -44.67 40.86
C TYR A 30 -8.53 -44.06 39.49
N ALA A 31 -9.13 -42.90 39.22
CA ALA A 31 -8.78 -42.10 38.05
C ALA A 31 -7.29 -41.71 38.16
N GLN A 32 -6.49 -42.20 37.21
CA GLN A 32 -5.08 -41.81 37.09
C GLN A 32 -5.02 -40.29 36.89
N SER A 33 -4.17 -39.60 37.65
CA SER A 33 -3.90 -38.17 37.45
C SER A 33 -3.34 -37.96 36.04
N GLY A 34 -4.21 -37.53 35.13
CA GLY A 34 -4.13 -37.88 33.70
C GLY A 34 -3.12 -37.09 32.87
N ASN A 35 -1.81 -37.23 33.17
CA ASN A 35 -0.74 -36.87 32.24
C ASN A 35 0.66 -37.44 32.58
N THR A 36 0.81 -38.27 33.63
CA THR A 36 2.09 -38.86 34.04
C THR A 36 1.97 -40.37 34.20
N VAL A 37 2.90 -41.13 33.61
CA VAL A 37 3.04 -42.58 33.82
C VAL A 37 3.99 -42.83 34.99
N GLN A 38 3.61 -43.73 35.88
CA GLN A 38 4.46 -44.21 36.98
C GLN A 38 5.00 -45.61 36.64
N GLY A 39 6.27 -45.86 36.91
CA GLY A 39 6.92 -47.14 36.68
C GLY A 39 7.95 -47.49 37.76
N CYS A 40 8.23 -48.78 37.89
CA CYS A 40 9.27 -49.31 38.77
C CYS A 40 10.29 -50.06 37.91
N PHE A 41 11.56 -49.70 38.05
CA PHE A 41 12.68 -50.30 37.33
C PHE A 41 13.47 -51.23 38.27
N ASP A 42 13.53 -52.53 37.99
CA ASP A 42 14.29 -53.47 38.82
C ASP A 42 15.80 -53.26 38.64
N ASN A 43 16.49 -52.96 39.75
CA ASN A 43 17.88 -52.53 39.74
C ASN A 43 18.91 -53.64 39.43
N LYS A 44 18.47 -54.89 39.16
CA LYS A 44 19.36 -56.02 38.81
C LYS A 44 19.11 -56.58 37.42
N THR A 45 17.86 -56.64 37.00
CA THR A 45 17.41 -57.23 35.74
C THR A 45 17.08 -56.19 34.68
N GLY A 46 16.88 -54.93 35.08
CA GLY A 46 16.43 -53.85 34.21
C GLY A 46 14.96 -53.95 33.77
N ALA A 47 14.19 -54.88 34.36
CA ALA A 47 12.78 -55.05 34.05
C ALA A 47 11.97 -53.80 34.47
N LEU A 48 11.09 -53.31 33.59
CA LEU A 48 10.22 -52.17 33.86
C LEU A 48 8.78 -52.63 34.07
N ARG A 49 8.17 -52.21 35.19
CA ARG A 49 6.77 -52.49 35.55
C ARG A 49 5.99 -51.19 35.68
N LYS A 50 4.90 -51.02 34.94
CA LYS A 50 3.97 -49.89 35.13
C LYS A 50 3.22 -50.05 36.44
N VAL A 51 3.10 -48.98 37.22
CA VAL A 51 2.38 -48.96 38.51
C VAL A 51 1.37 -47.81 38.59
N ASN A 52 0.64 -47.71 39.70
CA ASN A 52 -0.32 -46.63 39.93
C ASN A 52 0.31 -45.47 40.71
N ALA A 53 1.21 -45.78 41.64
CA ALA A 53 1.98 -44.81 42.40
C ALA A 53 3.44 -45.26 42.59
N ALA A 54 4.36 -44.32 42.80
CA ALA A 54 5.77 -44.61 43.09
C ALA A 54 5.97 -45.44 44.38
N SER A 55 4.99 -45.42 45.30
CA SER A 55 4.93 -46.26 46.50
C SER A 55 4.72 -47.75 46.21
N ASP A 56 4.29 -48.10 45.00
CA ASP A 56 4.05 -49.49 44.58
C ASP A 56 5.36 -50.21 44.16
N CYS A 57 6.50 -49.51 44.21
CA CYS A 57 7.82 -50.04 43.93
C CYS A 57 8.40 -50.75 45.17
N GLY A 58 8.89 -51.97 44.98
CA GLY A 58 9.57 -52.74 46.02
C GLY A 58 10.98 -52.21 46.31
N VAL A 59 11.56 -52.64 47.44
CA VAL A 59 12.88 -52.21 47.95
C VAL A 59 14.06 -52.46 46.97
N LYS A 60 13.86 -53.28 45.93
CA LYS A 60 14.86 -53.57 44.88
C LYS A 60 14.59 -52.86 43.56
N GLU A 61 13.49 -52.14 43.45
CA GLU A 61 13.11 -51.34 42.28
C GLU A 61 13.39 -49.84 42.53
N THR A 62 13.66 -49.09 41.47
CA THR A 62 13.74 -47.63 41.49
C THR A 62 12.45 -47.06 40.90
N PRO A 63 11.73 -46.16 41.60
CA PRO A 63 10.58 -45.48 41.04
C PRO A 63 11.00 -44.49 39.96
N ILE A 64 10.34 -44.53 38.81
CA ILE A 64 10.50 -43.60 37.70
C ILE A 64 9.13 -43.04 37.30
N SER A 65 9.13 -41.82 36.76
CA SER A 65 7.92 -41.23 36.18
C SER A 65 8.26 -40.42 34.93
N TRP A 66 7.33 -40.38 33.98
CA TRP A 66 7.47 -39.58 32.76
C TRP A 66 6.11 -39.05 32.32
N SER A 67 6.08 -37.87 31.70
CA SER A 67 4.83 -37.35 31.14
C SER A 67 4.46 -38.07 29.85
N ILE A 68 3.16 -38.26 29.63
CA ILE A 68 2.60 -38.78 28.38
C ILE A 68 2.74 -37.75 27.26
N THR A 69 2.73 -36.46 27.61
CA THR A 69 2.83 -35.35 26.66
C THR A 69 4.26 -34.80 26.66
N GLY A 70 4.92 -34.83 25.51
CA GLY A 70 6.22 -34.19 25.34
C GLY A 70 6.11 -32.65 25.41
N PRO A 71 7.21 -31.92 25.61
CA PRO A 71 7.20 -30.47 25.53
C PRO A 71 6.72 -30.01 24.15
N GLN A 72 5.98 -28.90 24.11
CA GLN A 72 5.63 -28.26 22.84
C GLN A 72 6.91 -27.91 22.07
N GLY A 73 6.93 -28.20 20.76
CA GLY A 73 8.06 -27.86 19.90
C GLY A 73 8.32 -26.36 19.89
N LEU A 74 9.59 -25.96 19.72
CA LEU A 74 9.96 -24.56 19.57
C LEU A 74 9.20 -23.94 18.39
N GLN A 75 8.80 -22.67 18.54
CA GLN A 75 8.22 -21.90 17.45
C GLN A 75 9.19 -21.87 16.27
N GLY A 76 8.68 -22.13 15.06
CA GLY A 76 9.49 -22.07 13.84
C GLY A 76 10.10 -20.68 13.66
N ILE A 77 11.33 -20.63 13.13
CA ILE A 77 11.99 -19.36 12.81
C ILE A 77 11.12 -18.54 11.84
N GLN A 78 11.10 -17.23 12.03
CA GLN A 78 10.47 -16.34 11.08
C GLN A 78 11.17 -16.49 9.72
N GLY A 79 10.38 -16.57 8.64
CA GLY A 79 10.93 -16.61 7.28
C GLY A 79 11.77 -15.37 6.99
N VAL A 80 12.85 -15.54 6.22
CA VAL A 80 13.67 -14.41 5.77
C VAL A 80 12.80 -13.41 4.99
N PRO A 81 13.06 -12.08 5.11
CA PRO A 81 12.45 -11.11 4.22
C PRO A 81 12.66 -11.49 2.75
N GLY A 82 11.68 -11.22 1.90
CA GLY A 82 11.83 -11.40 0.46
C GLY A 82 12.94 -10.49 -0.10
N PRO A 83 13.52 -10.83 -1.27
CA PRO A 83 14.48 -9.97 -1.93
C PRO A 83 13.84 -8.61 -2.24
N GLN A 84 14.66 -7.55 -2.26
CA GLN A 84 14.23 -6.24 -2.74
C GLN A 84 13.76 -6.38 -4.21
N GLY A 85 12.66 -5.71 -4.55
CA GLY A 85 12.18 -5.65 -5.93
C GLY A 85 13.20 -4.97 -6.87
N PRO A 86 13.13 -5.24 -8.18
CA PRO A 86 13.99 -4.58 -9.15
C PRO A 86 13.79 -3.06 -9.11
N SER A 87 14.84 -2.29 -9.40
CA SER A 87 14.72 -0.85 -9.63
C SER A 87 13.71 -0.58 -10.75
N GLY A 88 12.83 0.41 -10.55
CA GLY A 88 11.92 0.85 -11.60
C GLY A 88 12.68 1.42 -12.82
N PRO A 89 12.03 1.49 -14.00
CA PRO A 89 12.60 2.18 -15.16
C PRO A 89 12.92 3.64 -14.82
N GLY A 90 14.01 4.16 -15.41
CA GLY A 90 14.46 5.53 -15.19
C GLY A 90 13.40 6.57 -15.57
N ALA A 91 13.40 7.70 -14.85
CA ALA A 91 12.45 8.79 -15.11
C ALA A 91 12.68 9.37 -16.52
N LEU A 92 11.65 9.30 -17.37
CA LEU A 92 11.68 9.74 -18.76
C LEU A 92 12.23 11.17 -18.90
N ARG A 93 13.21 11.31 -19.80
CA ARG A 93 13.79 12.59 -20.22
C ARG A 93 13.28 12.96 -21.60
N VAL A 94 13.11 14.26 -21.82
CA VAL A 94 13.04 14.86 -23.15
C VAL A 94 14.46 15.27 -23.53
N VAL A 95 14.93 14.81 -24.67
CA VAL A 95 16.22 15.18 -25.26
C VAL A 95 16.01 15.79 -26.65
N ASP A 96 16.92 16.67 -27.04
CA ASP A 96 16.90 17.35 -28.33
C ASP A 96 17.61 16.51 -29.43
N SER A 97 17.65 17.02 -30.65
CA SER A 97 18.26 16.32 -31.81
C SER A 97 19.77 16.05 -31.66
N LEU A 98 20.44 16.76 -30.74
CA LEU A 98 21.86 16.61 -30.41
C LEU A 98 22.08 15.75 -29.16
N ASN A 99 21.02 15.12 -28.63
CA ASN A 99 20.97 14.39 -27.36
C ASN A 99 21.22 15.27 -26.11
N LYS A 100 21.05 16.59 -26.20
CA LYS A 100 21.08 17.47 -25.02
C LYS A 100 19.78 17.29 -24.23
N GLU A 101 19.87 17.15 -22.89
CA GLU A 101 18.67 17.09 -22.03
C GLU A 101 17.92 18.42 -22.08
N VAL A 102 16.65 18.35 -22.49
CA VAL A 102 15.70 19.48 -22.45
C VAL A 102 15.07 19.56 -21.06
N GLY A 103 14.69 18.42 -20.49
CA GLY A 103 14.07 18.33 -19.16
C GLY A 103 13.45 16.96 -18.88
N ARG A 104 12.73 16.85 -17.76
CA ARG A 104 11.97 15.63 -17.40
C ARG A 104 10.60 15.63 -18.05
N TYR A 105 10.20 14.50 -18.63
CA TYR A 105 8.91 14.38 -19.30
C TYR A 105 7.80 14.07 -18.29
N GLU A 106 6.86 15.00 -18.13
CA GLU A 106 5.68 14.84 -17.29
C GLU A 106 4.45 15.43 -18.00
N ASN A 107 3.36 14.66 -18.10
CA ASN A 107 2.06 15.10 -18.62
C ASN A 107 2.12 15.98 -19.91
N ARG A 108 2.82 15.50 -20.95
CA ARG A 108 3.05 16.18 -22.24
C ARG A 108 3.94 17.44 -22.18
N ALA A 109 4.52 17.75 -21.03
CA ALA A 109 5.46 18.84 -20.83
C ALA A 109 6.88 18.32 -20.53
N ALA A 110 7.86 19.19 -20.76
CA ALA A 110 9.20 19.08 -20.19
C ALA A 110 9.29 20.00 -18.97
N ILE A 111 9.66 19.45 -17.81
CA ILE A 111 10.07 20.22 -16.64
C ILE A 111 11.56 20.48 -16.75
N LEU A 112 11.93 21.76 -16.82
CA LEU A 112 13.30 22.22 -17.07
C LEU A 112 13.68 23.37 -16.13
N TYR A 113 14.96 23.45 -15.78
CA TYR A 113 15.52 24.54 -14.99
C TYR A 113 16.19 25.55 -15.91
N VAL A 114 15.74 26.81 -15.84
CA VAL A 114 16.25 27.91 -16.64
C VAL A 114 17.15 28.78 -15.77
N ALA A 115 18.46 28.60 -15.92
CA ALA A 115 19.47 29.22 -15.05
C ALA A 115 19.50 30.75 -15.14
N SER A 116 19.23 31.34 -16.31
CA SER A 116 19.22 32.80 -16.52
C SER A 116 18.18 33.54 -15.66
N ILE A 117 17.09 32.85 -15.30
CA ILE A 117 16.02 33.38 -14.43
C ILE A 117 15.98 32.68 -13.06
N ASN A 118 16.83 31.67 -12.83
CA ASN A 118 16.86 30.82 -11.63
C ASN A 118 15.49 30.18 -11.29
N ARG A 119 14.78 29.62 -12.27
CA ARG A 119 13.45 29.01 -12.06
C ARG A 119 13.27 27.66 -12.76
N TRP A 120 12.42 26.82 -12.18
CA TRP A 120 11.85 25.65 -12.84
C TRP A 120 10.59 26.04 -13.61
N LEU A 121 10.54 25.66 -14.88
CA LEU A 121 9.40 25.86 -15.76
C LEU A 121 8.85 24.50 -16.22
N SER A 122 7.56 24.48 -16.56
CA SER A 122 6.91 23.40 -17.30
C SER A 122 6.45 23.94 -18.65
N LEU A 123 7.01 23.42 -19.73
CA LEU A 123 6.68 23.80 -21.11
C LEU A 123 6.13 22.60 -21.87
N VAL A 124 5.00 22.77 -22.55
CA VAL A 124 4.41 21.71 -23.40
C VAL A 124 5.37 21.38 -24.55
N VAL A 125 5.60 20.10 -24.79
CA VAL A 125 6.52 19.62 -25.84
C VAL A 125 5.83 18.71 -26.85
N SER A 126 6.40 18.66 -28.04
CA SER A 126 6.06 17.77 -29.15
C SER A 126 7.35 17.26 -29.79
N GLN A 127 7.23 16.34 -30.76
CA GLN A 127 8.38 15.92 -31.57
C GLN A 127 9.03 17.09 -32.34
N ASN A 128 8.27 18.15 -32.64
CA ASN A 128 8.74 19.31 -33.39
C ASN A 128 9.41 20.38 -32.50
N GLY A 129 9.51 20.16 -31.19
CA GLY A 129 10.00 21.14 -30.22
C GLY A 129 8.93 21.52 -29.20
N PHE A 130 9.08 22.70 -28.59
CA PHE A 130 8.06 23.27 -27.71
C PHE A 130 6.78 23.60 -28.49
N SER A 131 5.63 23.32 -27.89
CA SER A 131 4.32 23.56 -28.49
C SER A 131 3.82 24.95 -28.13
N GLN A 132 3.25 25.68 -29.09
CA GLN A 132 2.53 26.92 -28.80
C GLN A 132 1.35 26.65 -27.85
N SER A 133 1.19 27.52 -26.87
CA SER A 133 0.16 27.43 -25.83
C SER A 133 -0.66 28.72 -25.87
N GLY A 134 -1.97 28.59 -26.09
CA GLY A 134 -2.86 29.75 -26.20
C GLY A 134 -2.84 30.61 -24.93
N LEU A 135 -2.47 31.88 -25.08
CA LEU A 135 -2.29 32.81 -23.96
C LEU A 135 -3.36 33.91 -24.01
N SER A 136 -4.24 33.94 -23.01
CA SER A 136 -5.30 34.95 -22.92
C SER A 136 -4.88 36.15 -22.09
N PHE A 137 -5.13 37.36 -22.59
CA PHE A 137 -4.80 38.62 -21.91
C PHE A 137 -6.05 39.43 -21.50
N TYR A 138 -6.07 39.83 -20.23
CA TYR A 138 -7.09 40.65 -19.58
C TYR A 138 -6.60 42.08 -19.35
N TYR A 139 -7.55 43.01 -19.31
CA TYR A 139 -7.35 44.46 -19.29
C TYR A 139 -8.40 45.12 -18.40
N GLN A 140 -7.99 46.08 -17.57
CA GLN A 140 -8.92 46.81 -16.70
C GLN A 140 -9.93 47.66 -17.48
N SER A 141 -9.59 48.10 -18.70
CA SER A 141 -10.50 48.83 -19.58
C SER A 141 -11.34 47.89 -20.45
N THR A 142 -12.44 48.43 -20.97
CA THR A 142 -13.29 47.79 -21.98
C THR A 142 -12.65 47.85 -23.38
N ASP A 143 -11.91 48.92 -23.71
CA ASP A 143 -11.31 49.15 -25.02
C ASP A 143 -10.04 48.32 -25.34
N CYS A 144 -9.68 47.33 -24.50
CA CYS A 144 -8.45 46.52 -24.63
C CYS A 144 -7.12 47.30 -24.44
N SER A 145 -7.14 48.51 -23.87
CA SER A 145 -5.94 49.32 -23.63
C SER A 145 -5.28 49.10 -22.25
N GLY A 146 -4.01 49.53 -22.13
CA GLY A 146 -3.26 49.47 -20.89
C GLY A 146 -2.51 48.15 -20.64
N PRO A 147 -2.04 47.91 -19.40
CA PRO A 147 -1.20 46.76 -19.07
C PRO A 147 -1.95 45.42 -19.17
N ALA A 148 -1.62 44.64 -20.20
CA ALA A 148 -2.11 43.28 -20.38
C ALA A 148 -1.74 42.38 -19.19
N GLN A 149 -2.72 41.72 -18.58
CA GLN A 149 -2.50 40.71 -17.54
C GLN A 149 -2.86 39.32 -18.08
N PRO A 150 -1.93 38.35 -18.11
CA PRO A 150 -2.21 37.02 -18.59
C PRO A 150 -3.12 36.25 -17.63
N ALA A 151 -4.01 35.44 -18.19
CA ALA A 151 -4.82 34.49 -17.45
C ALA A 151 -3.95 33.41 -16.78
N VAL A 152 -4.24 33.09 -15.52
CA VAL A 152 -3.67 31.90 -14.86
C VAL A 152 -4.62 30.74 -15.07
N ASP A 153 -4.40 29.95 -16.13
CA ASP A 153 -5.28 28.83 -16.52
C ASP A 153 -5.16 27.59 -15.60
N HIS A 154 -4.31 27.66 -14.58
CA HIS A 154 -4.05 26.57 -13.64
C HIS A 154 -4.30 26.99 -12.19
N GLY A 155 -5.58 27.13 -11.86
CA GLY A 155 -6.14 26.80 -10.55
C GLY A 155 -5.44 27.37 -9.31
N ASN A 156 -5.36 28.70 -9.20
CA ASN A 156 -5.16 29.44 -7.93
C ASN A 156 -3.89 29.17 -7.08
N ASP A 157 -3.02 28.20 -7.39
CA ASP A 157 -1.86 27.87 -6.54
C ASP A 157 -0.67 28.82 -6.77
N VAL A 158 -0.61 29.85 -5.92
CA VAL A 158 0.32 31.00 -5.96
C VAL A 158 1.74 30.71 -5.43
N SER A 159 2.08 29.45 -5.26
CA SER A 159 3.26 28.96 -4.51
C SER A 159 3.97 27.77 -5.16
N ASN A 160 3.61 27.41 -6.41
CA ASN A 160 4.18 26.25 -7.10
C ASN A 160 5.69 26.36 -7.34
N LEU A 161 6.43 25.30 -6.99
CA LEU A 161 7.88 25.20 -7.20
C LEU A 161 8.26 25.18 -8.68
N VAL A 162 7.38 24.65 -9.53
CA VAL A 162 7.47 24.67 -10.99
C VAL A 162 6.39 25.60 -11.52
N SER A 163 6.75 26.65 -12.26
CA SER A 163 5.73 27.45 -12.95
C SER A 163 5.39 26.84 -14.29
N PHE A 164 4.10 26.77 -14.59
CA PHE A 164 3.65 26.62 -15.97
C PHE A 164 4.11 27.84 -16.77
N ALA A 165 4.69 27.56 -17.94
CA ALA A 165 5.12 28.55 -18.89
C ALA A 165 4.41 28.32 -20.23
N PHE A 166 4.16 29.40 -20.94
CA PHE A 166 3.43 29.40 -22.20
C PHE A 166 4.39 29.85 -23.30
N LEU A 167 4.42 29.14 -24.42
CA LEU A 167 5.10 29.60 -25.63
C LEU A 167 4.06 30.29 -26.53
N ASP A 168 4.25 31.58 -26.79
CA ASP A 168 3.56 32.26 -27.88
C ASP A 168 4.61 32.79 -28.86
N ASN A 169 4.46 32.43 -30.13
CA ASN A 169 5.48 32.61 -31.16
C ASN A 169 6.86 32.07 -30.69
N ASP A 170 7.84 32.94 -30.48
CA ASP A 170 9.20 32.61 -30.02
C ASP A 170 9.46 33.06 -28.56
N LEU A 171 8.45 33.54 -27.83
CA LEU A 171 8.59 34.04 -26.46
C LEU A 171 7.99 33.07 -25.44
N VAL A 172 8.80 32.72 -24.44
CA VAL A 172 8.37 31.98 -23.26
C VAL A 172 7.87 32.96 -22.21
N TYR A 173 6.58 32.90 -21.90
CA TYR A 173 5.92 33.66 -20.84
C TYR A 173 5.88 32.83 -19.56
N TYR A 174 6.27 33.41 -18.43
CA TYR A 174 6.28 32.72 -17.14
C TYR A 174 5.91 33.67 -15.99
N SER A 175 5.23 33.15 -14.97
CA SER A 175 4.91 33.90 -13.75
C SER A 175 6.17 34.24 -12.95
N THR A 176 6.26 35.46 -12.44
CA THR A 176 7.40 35.96 -11.64
C THR A 176 7.10 36.15 -10.15
N GLY A 177 5.83 36.03 -9.75
CA GLY A 177 5.39 36.19 -8.37
C GLY A 177 4.03 35.55 -8.12
N SER A 178 3.58 35.60 -6.86
CA SER A 178 2.29 35.07 -6.42
C SER A 178 1.13 35.71 -7.17
N ALA A 179 0.07 34.95 -7.45
CA ALA A 179 -1.12 35.52 -8.08
C ALA A 179 -1.81 36.51 -7.14
N GLN A 180 -2.45 37.50 -7.74
CA GLN A 180 -3.18 38.56 -7.08
C GLN A 180 -4.61 38.57 -7.65
N LEU A 181 -5.59 38.89 -6.81
CA LEU A 181 -6.95 39.13 -7.31
C LEU A 181 -6.92 40.42 -8.15
N PHE A 182 -7.25 40.27 -9.43
CA PHE A 182 -7.30 41.35 -10.39
C PHE A 182 -8.73 41.46 -10.92
N SER A 183 -9.26 42.68 -10.92
CA SER A 183 -10.56 42.97 -11.52
C SER A 183 -10.36 43.55 -12.92
N TRP A 184 -11.13 43.07 -13.89
CA TRP A 184 -11.02 43.46 -15.29
C TRP A 184 -12.39 43.64 -15.96
N ASN A 185 -12.46 44.45 -17.00
CA ASN A 185 -13.72 44.80 -17.69
C ASN A 185 -13.64 44.50 -19.20
N SER A 186 -12.84 43.51 -19.59
CA SER A 186 -12.33 43.33 -20.96
C SER A 186 -13.34 42.76 -21.98
N GLN A 187 -14.43 43.48 -22.29
CA GLN A 187 -15.33 43.16 -23.40
C GLN A 187 -15.22 44.23 -24.50
N LYS A 188 -15.13 43.74 -25.73
CA LYS A 188 -14.16 44.19 -26.74
C LYS A 188 -14.84 44.10 -28.13
N SER A 189 -14.09 43.90 -29.22
CA SER A 189 -14.50 44.24 -30.60
C SER A 189 -15.72 43.54 -31.23
N PRO A 190 -16.17 44.06 -32.39
CA PRO A 190 -16.69 43.27 -33.51
C PRO A 190 -15.65 42.25 -34.05
N GLU A 191 -14.56 42.67 -34.72
CA GLU A 191 -13.49 41.73 -35.20
C GLU A 191 -12.04 42.07 -34.79
N GLY A 192 -11.77 43.19 -34.11
CA GLY A 192 -10.51 43.47 -33.40
C GLY A 192 -10.31 42.59 -32.15
N ALA A 193 -10.28 41.28 -32.36
CA ALA A 193 -10.62 40.25 -31.37
C ALA A 193 -9.70 40.21 -30.13
N CYS A 194 -10.34 40.11 -28.97
CA CYS A 194 -9.78 40.34 -27.64
C CYS A 194 -10.99 39.99 -26.71
N PHE A 195 -11.02 39.10 -25.68
CA PHE A 195 -12.26 38.94 -24.82
C PHE A 195 -12.06 38.46 -23.35
N SER A 196 -12.92 38.88 -22.39
CA SER A 196 -13.26 38.19 -21.11
C SER A 196 -14.48 38.78 -20.38
N ASN A 197 -15.37 37.94 -19.82
CA ASN A 197 -16.68 38.29 -19.22
C ASN A 197 -16.84 37.92 -17.73
N VAL A 198 -15.72 37.85 -16.99
CA VAL A 198 -15.70 37.69 -15.52
C VAL A 198 -15.09 38.97 -14.94
N ASN A 199 -15.75 39.64 -14.00
CA ASN A 199 -15.27 40.96 -13.54
C ASN A 199 -14.02 40.88 -12.64
N SER A 200 -13.57 39.69 -12.26
CA SER A 200 -12.36 39.47 -11.47
C SER A 200 -11.90 38.01 -11.44
N GLY A 201 -10.61 37.80 -11.20
CA GLY A 201 -9.99 36.50 -10.98
C GLY A 201 -8.49 36.64 -10.65
N ASN A 202 -7.78 35.53 -10.50
CA ASN A 202 -6.36 35.57 -10.14
C ASN A 202 -5.46 35.73 -11.38
N VAL A 203 -4.56 36.71 -11.37
CA VAL A 203 -3.49 36.89 -12.36
C VAL A 203 -2.14 36.93 -11.66
N THR A 204 -1.08 36.47 -12.33
CA THR A 204 0.31 36.61 -11.82
C THR A 204 1.04 37.70 -12.57
N PRO A 205 1.94 38.48 -11.92
CA PRO A 205 2.97 39.20 -12.66
C PRO A 205 3.79 38.19 -13.47
N PHE A 206 4.24 38.60 -14.65
CA PHE A 206 4.93 37.74 -15.60
C PHE A 206 6.16 38.45 -16.17
N ALA A 207 7.05 37.66 -16.76
CA ALA A 207 8.11 38.14 -17.63
C ALA A 207 8.23 37.21 -18.84
N THR A 208 9.03 37.62 -19.81
CA THR A 208 9.30 36.87 -21.04
C THR A 208 10.78 36.71 -21.28
N PHE A 209 11.15 35.64 -21.98
CA PHE A 209 12.47 35.48 -22.61
C PHE A 209 12.34 34.70 -23.93
N PRO A 210 13.26 34.88 -24.89
CA PRO A 210 13.27 34.11 -26.13
C PRO A 210 13.44 32.60 -25.90
N VAL A 211 12.69 31.77 -26.62
CA VAL A 211 12.82 30.30 -26.56
C VAL A 211 14.22 29.82 -26.98
N SER A 212 14.93 30.63 -27.80
CA SER A 212 16.33 30.41 -28.18
C SER A 212 17.29 30.35 -26.99
N ASP A 213 16.99 31.03 -25.88
CA ASP A 213 17.88 31.13 -24.72
C ASP A 213 17.97 29.81 -23.94
N LEU A 214 17.04 28.87 -24.19
CA LEU A 214 17.12 27.48 -23.71
C LEU A 214 18.24 26.70 -24.44
N GLY A 215 18.61 27.13 -25.64
CA GLY A 215 19.69 26.56 -26.45
C GLY A 215 19.49 25.08 -26.79
N VAL A 216 18.27 24.65 -27.06
CA VAL A 216 17.91 23.28 -27.44
C VAL A 216 17.39 23.23 -28.88
N THR A 217 17.70 22.16 -29.60
CA THR A 217 17.49 22.06 -31.05
C THR A 217 16.53 20.92 -31.41
N PRO A 218 15.28 21.20 -31.82
CA PRO A 218 14.35 20.17 -32.28
C PRO A 218 14.88 19.36 -33.49
N PRO A 219 14.33 18.17 -33.79
CA PRO A 219 13.21 17.51 -33.12
C PRO A 219 13.55 17.00 -31.71
N PHE A 220 12.54 16.93 -30.84
CA PHE A 220 12.65 16.35 -29.51
C PHE A 220 12.22 14.87 -29.51
N HIS A 221 12.86 14.06 -28.67
CA HIS A 221 12.50 12.66 -28.47
C HIS A 221 12.65 12.26 -26.99
N LEU A 222 12.08 11.09 -26.64
CA LEU A 222 12.13 10.57 -25.28
C LEU A 222 13.34 9.64 -25.09
N ALA A 223 14.00 9.77 -23.94
CA ALA A 223 15.08 8.89 -23.48
C ALA A 223 14.81 8.41 -22.04
N GLN A 224 15.37 7.26 -21.68
CA GLN A 224 15.38 6.69 -20.31
C GLN A 224 16.77 6.78 -19.69
#